data_AF-A0A7M7H2B7-F1
#
_entry.id   AF-A0A7M7H2B7-F1
#
_cell.length_a   1.000
_cell.length_b   1.000
_cell.length_c   1.000
_cell.angle_alpha   90.00
_cell.angle_beta   90.00
_cell.angle_gamma   90.00
#
_symmetry.space_group_name_H-M   'P 1'
#
loop_
_entity.id
_entity.type
_entity.pdbx_description
1 polymer ?
#
loop_
_entity_poly.entity_id
_entity_poly.type
_entity_poly.pdbx_seq_one_letter_code
_entity_poly.pdbx_strand_id
1 'polypeptide(L)'
;MSSFVRFIEENILYEILAISWLLFLWKFYLDLRQRVFMMRLTNLPKSLEGLMTKDVYNKAHNYLLDRLKFDSFESIYSELCTMIFLLTLCYHRFWLWSINLVKYFGFNDENEILLSGICMFILSTINDIIFLPFKVYFTFVVEQAYGFNKETPLFFAKDQLLKFIVHQIIVVPLLCAVIWIIKSGGEYCFLYLWIFLIVAALFLMIIYPEVIAPIFDKYTPLPNGDLKTKIEALAASINYPLYKIFIVENSKRSSHSNAYLYGFYKHKRIVLYDTLVKEYFKPAKDEADVKGCNTDEVLAILAHELGHWKHSHALKGFIFGQLHLLMNIFLYAKLINYKPIYEAFGFMDIQPTFIGLIIVTMYISNPPNV
;
A
#
# COMPACT_ATOMS: atom_id res chain seq x y z
N MET A 1 8.97 39.89 11.25
CA MET A 1 8.74 38.88 10.19
C MET A 1 10.01 38.07 9.91
N SER A 2 11.18 38.70 9.68
CA SER A 2 12.46 37.99 9.45
C SER A 2 12.91 37.08 10.60
N SER A 3 12.76 37.51 11.87
CA SER A 3 13.14 36.70 13.04
C SER A 3 12.27 35.45 13.22
N PHE A 4 11.01 35.49 12.77
CA PHE A 4 10.10 34.35 12.88
C PHE A 4 10.35 33.33 11.78
N VAL A 5 10.57 33.80 10.54
CA VAL A 5 10.95 32.93 9.41
C VAL A 5 12.27 32.22 9.70
N ARG A 6 13.27 32.95 10.19
CA ARG A 6 14.56 32.35 10.58
C ARG A 6 14.43 31.32 11.70
N PHE A 7 13.58 31.58 12.69
CA PHE A 7 13.29 30.61 13.75
C PHE A 7 12.68 29.31 13.17
N ILE A 8 11.73 29.44 12.24
CA ILE A 8 11.16 28.27 11.54
C ILE A 8 12.26 27.53 10.77
N GLU A 9 13.03 28.23 9.95
CA GLU A 9 14.11 27.66 9.13
C GLU A 9 15.12 26.87 9.97
N GLU A 10 15.52 27.39 11.13
CA GLU A 10 16.46 26.73 12.04
C GLU A 10 15.86 25.51 12.76
N ASN A 11 14.53 25.35 12.78
CA ASN A 11 13.83 24.30 13.55
C ASN A 11 12.97 23.34 12.70
N ILE A 12 13.07 23.37 11.37
CA ILE A 12 12.24 22.56 10.45
C ILE A 12 12.17 21.07 10.86
N LEU A 13 13.30 20.45 11.22
CA LEU A 13 13.33 19.04 11.63
C LEU A 13 12.45 18.78 12.87
N TYR A 14 12.55 19.66 13.87
CA TYR A 14 11.77 19.54 15.10
C TYR A 14 10.29 19.86 14.88
N GLU A 15 9.97 20.76 13.96
CA GLU A 15 8.59 21.04 13.56
C GLU A 15 7.95 19.82 12.87
N ILE A 16 8.67 19.20 11.92
CA ILE A 16 8.23 17.96 11.26
C ILE A 16 7.99 16.87 12.30
N LEU A 17 8.93 16.68 13.24
CA LEU A 17 8.78 15.70 14.31
C LEU A 17 7.59 16.02 15.21
N ALA A 18 7.41 17.27 15.61
CA ALA A 18 6.30 17.67 16.47
C ALA A 18 4.93 17.42 15.80
N ILE A 19 4.81 17.72 14.52
CA ILE A 19 3.59 17.45 13.75
C ILE A 19 3.36 15.95 13.58
N SER A 20 4.41 15.18 13.26
CA SER A 20 4.34 13.71 13.16
C SER A 20 3.81 13.10 14.46
N TRP A 21 4.42 13.47 15.60
CA TRP A 21 3.99 13.00 16.91
C TRP A 21 2.58 13.46 17.28
N LEU A 22 2.17 14.68 16.91
CA LEU A 22 0.80 15.16 17.15
C LEU A 22 -0.23 14.31 16.39
N LEU A 23 0.01 14.05 15.10
CA LEU A 23 -0.85 13.21 14.27
C LEU A 23 -0.87 11.76 14.77
N PHE A 24 0.30 11.23 15.13
CA PHE A 24 0.42 9.90 15.73
C PHE A 24 -0.37 9.79 17.03
N LEU A 25 -0.19 10.73 17.98
CA LEU A 25 -0.89 10.71 19.27
C LEU A 25 -2.41 10.82 19.08
N TRP A 26 -2.86 11.61 18.12
CA TRP A 26 -4.29 11.69 17.76
C TRP A 26 -4.82 10.35 17.24
N LYS A 27 -4.15 9.74 16.26
CA LYS A 27 -4.54 8.43 15.73
C LYS A 27 -4.50 7.35 16.81
N PHE A 28 -3.43 7.31 17.59
CA PHE A 28 -3.25 6.37 18.69
C PHE A 28 -4.36 6.52 19.74
N TYR A 29 -4.80 7.74 20.04
CA TYR A 29 -5.96 7.97 20.90
C TYR A 29 -7.24 7.37 20.33
N LEU A 30 -7.49 7.50 19.02
CA LEU A 30 -8.65 6.88 18.36
C LEU A 30 -8.59 5.35 18.42
N ASP A 31 -7.43 4.77 18.16
CA ASP A 31 -7.22 3.31 18.21
C ASP A 31 -7.40 2.77 19.64
N LEU A 32 -6.90 3.49 20.66
CA LEU A 32 -7.14 3.17 22.06
C LEU A 32 -8.63 3.23 22.42
N ARG A 33 -9.36 4.24 21.95
CA ARG A 33 -10.82 4.32 22.17
C ARG A 33 -11.53 3.12 21.57
N GLN A 34 -11.18 2.74 20.34
CA GLN A 34 -11.76 1.59 19.67
C GLN A 34 -11.45 0.31 20.45
N ARG A 35 -10.22 0.12 20.91
CA ARG A 35 -9.83 -1.04 21.69
C ARG A 35 -10.54 -1.11 23.04
N VAL A 36 -10.64 0.00 23.77
CA VAL A 36 -11.38 0.07 25.05
C VAL A 36 -12.86 -0.20 24.84
N PHE A 37 -13.46 0.33 23.77
CA PHE A 37 -14.84 0.04 23.41
C PHE A 37 -15.04 -1.46 23.16
N MET A 38 -14.18 -2.08 22.35
CA MET A 38 -14.26 -3.52 22.09
C MET A 38 -14.07 -4.33 23.38
N MET A 39 -13.10 -4.02 24.24
CA MET A 39 -12.93 -4.74 25.52
C MET A 39 -14.17 -4.69 26.43
N ARG A 40 -15.02 -3.66 26.31
CA ARG A 40 -16.29 -3.55 27.05
C ARG A 40 -17.44 -4.30 26.38
N LEU A 41 -17.39 -4.47 25.06
CA LEU A 41 -18.44 -5.10 24.26
C LEU A 41 -18.32 -6.63 24.24
N THR A 42 -18.31 -7.25 25.42
CA THR A 42 -18.10 -8.71 25.56
C THR A 42 -19.31 -9.55 25.17
N ASN A 43 -20.51 -8.98 25.27
CA ASN A 43 -21.76 -9.69 24.95
C ASN A 43 -22.22 -9.38 23.54
N LEU A 44 -22.86 -10.36 22.90
CA LEU A 44 -23.50 -10.20 21.60
C LEU A 44 -24.54 -9.07 21.68
N PRO A 45 -24.43 -8.01 20.87
CA PRO A 45 -25.43 -6.95 20.80
C PRO A 45 -26.77 -7.49 20.31
N LYS A 46 -27.88 -6.97 20.86
CA LYS A 46 -29.25 -7.36 20.47
C LYS A 46 -29.51 -7.22 18.96
N SER A 47 -28.90 -6.24 18.30
CA SER A 47 -29.03 -6.02 16.86
C SER A 47 -28.40 -7.13 16.00
N LEU A 48 -27.55 -7.97 16.59
CA LEU A 48 -26.87 -9.08 15.92
C LEU A 48 -27.42 -10.45 16.35
N GLU A 49 -28.40 -10.48 17.27
CA GLU A 49 -29.10 -11.71 17.64
C GLU A 49 -29.80 -12.30 16.42
N GLY A 50 -29.59 -13.60 16.18
CA GLY A 50 -30.13 -14.30 15.01
C GLY A 50 -29.33 -14.13 13.71
N LEU A 51 -28.39 -13.17 13.63
CA LEU A 51 -27.48 -13.02 12.48
C LEU A 51 -26.16 -13.75 12.66
N MET A 52 -25.71 -13.92 13.90
CA MET A 52 -24.47 -14.63 14.22
C MET A 52 -24.57 -15.41 15.51
N THR A 53 -23.87 -16.55 15.57
CA THR A 53 -23.76 -17.34 16.80
C THR A 53 -22.80 -16.67 17.78
N LYS A 54 -22.99 -16.96 19.08
CA LYS A 54 -22.13 -16.43 20.13
C LYS A 54 -20.66 -16.85 19.96
N ASP A 55 -20.41 -18.06 19.48
CA ASP A 55 -19.05 -18.57 19.25
C ASP A 55 -18.35 -17.84 18.11
N VAL A 56 -19.05 -17.59 17.01
CA VAL A 56 -18.52 -16.79 15.88
C VAL A 56 -18.26 -15.36 16.32
N TYR A 57 -19.17 -14.76 17.10
CA TYR A 57 -18.96 -13.43 17.68
C TYR A 57 -17.71 -13.39 18.57
N ASN A 58 -17.58 -14.33 19.51
CA ASN A 58 -16.42 -14.39 20.41
C ASN A 58 -15.11 -14.57 19.63
N LYS A 59 -15.09 -15.41 18.59
CA LYS A 59 -13.91 -15.61 17.74
C LYS A 59 -13.53 -14.33 16.99
N ALA A 60 -14.50 -13.67 16.35
CA ALA A 60 -14.28 -12.41 15.63
C ALA A 60 -13.85 -11.28 16.58
N HIS A 61 -14.45 -11.24 17.78
CA HIS A 61 -14.13 -10.28 18.82
C HIS A 61 -12.69 -10.43 19.32
N ASN A 62 -12.27 -11.65 19.65
CA ASN A 62 -10.91 -11.94 20.09
C ASN A 62 -9.89 -11.62 18.99
N TYR A 63 -10.18 -12.01 17.73
CA TYR A 63 -9.34 -11.67 16.58
C TYR A 63 -9.14 -10.17 16.45
N LEU A 64 -10.24 -9.40 16.54
CA LEU A 64 -10.15 -7.94 16.47
C LEU A 64 -9.34 -7.36 17.62
N LEU A 65 -9.46 -7.86 18.85
CA LEU A 65 -8.68 -7.38 19.99
C LEU A 65 -7.18 -7.66 19.83
N ASP A 66 -6.82 -8.85 19.36
CA ASP A 66 -5.41 -9.20 19.11
C ASP A 66 -4.83 -8.41 17.95
N ARG A 67 -5.61 -8.20 16.88
CA ARG A 67 -5.23 -7.35 15.75
C ARG A 67 -5.03 -5.90 16.19
N LEU A 68 -5.97 -5.30 16.92
CA LEU A 68 -5.84 -3.93 17.44
C LEU A 68 -4.62 -3.78 18.36
N LYS A 69 -4.31 -4.81 19.17
CA LYS A 69 -3.12 -4.82 20.02
C LYS A 69 -1.84 -4.85 19.18
N PHE A 70 -1.79 -5.68 18.15
CA PHE A 70 -0.68 -5.75 17.21
C PHE A 70 -0.50 -4.41 16.47
N ASP A 71 -1.56 -3.89 15.85
CA ASP A 71 -1.56 -2.64 15.07
C ASP A 71 -1.09 -1.45 15.94
N SER A 72 -1.51 -1.42 17.21
CA SER A 72 -1.06 -0.40 18.18
C SER A 72 0.45 -0.49 18.44
N PHE A 73 0.98 -1.71 18.63
CA PHE A 73 2.40 -1.92 18.90
C PHE A 73 3.27 -1.60 17.67
N GLU A 74 2.85 -2.05 16.48
CA GLU A 74 3.50 -1.74 15.22
C GLU A 74 3.51 -0.23 14.96
N SER A 75 2.40 0.48 15.22
CA SER A 75 2.31 1.92 15.03
C SER A 75 3.27 2.69 15.96
N ILE A 76 3.35 2.32 17.25
CA ILE A 76 4.31 2.91 18.18
C ILE A 76 5.75 2.68 17.70
N TYR A 77 6.06 1.45 17.30
CA TYR A 77 7.39 1.09 16.81
C TYR A 77 7.75 1.89 15.56
N SER A 78 6.83 2.01 14.60
CA SER A 78 7.02 2.76 13.36
C SER A 78 7.27 4.25 13.60
N GLU A 79 6.52 4.87 14.51
CA GLU A 79 6.73 6.28 14.88
C GLU A 79 8.09 6.48 15.57
N LEU A 80 8.47 5.59 16.49
CA LEU A 80 9.78 5.62 17.13
C LEU A 80 10.92 5.44 16.11
N CYS A 81 10.78 4.52 15.15
CA CYS A 81 11.72 4.35 14.06
C CYS A 81 11.83 5.63 13.22
N THR A 82 10.71 6.24 12.85
CA THR A 82 10.68 7.51 12.11
C THR A 82 11.40 8.61 12.88
N MET A 83 11.14 8.74 14.19
CA MET A 83 11.82 9.69 15.06
C MET A 83 13.34 9.45 15.08
N ILE A 84 13.77 8.20 15.27
CA ILE A 84 15.19 7.84 15.29
C ILE A 84 15.83 8.12 13.93
N PHE A 85 15.16 7.79 12.82
CA PHE A 85 15.65 8.04 11.46
C PHE A 85 15.89 9.53 11.20
N LEU A 86 14.95 10.37 11.64
CA LEU A 86 15.05 11.82 11.51
C LEU A 86 16.14 12.41 12.41
N LEU A 87 16.15 12.08 13.70
CA LEU A 87 17.12 12.63 14.66
C LEU A 87 18.57 12.19 14.40
N THR A 88 18.77 11.01 13.82
CA THR A 88 20.12 10.51 13.48
C THR A 88 20.57 10.87 12.07
N LEU A 89 19.75 11.63 11.34
CA LEU A 89 19.96 12.05 9.95
C LEU A 89 20.23 10.85 9.03
N CYS A 90 19.44 9.79 9.17
CA CYS A 90 19.60 8.54 8.40
C CYS A 90 19.63 8.77 6.89
N TYR A 91 18.82 9.69 6.37
CA TYR A 91 18.81 10.03 4.94
C TYR A 91 20.17 10.52 4.43
N HIS A 92 20.83 11.40 5.20
CA HIS A 92 22.19 11.84 4.90
C HIS A 92 23.18 10.67 4.93
N ARG A 93 23.07 9.78 5.92
CA ARG A 93 23.94 8.60 6.02
C ARG A 93 23.75 7.63 4.85
N PHE A 94 22.52 7.36 4.44
CA PHE A 94 22.24 6.50 3.28
C PHE A 94 22.71 7.12 1.97
N TRP A 95 22.61 8.45 1.84
CA TRP A 95 23.20 9.16 0.72
C TRP A 95 24.72 8.97 0.66
N LEU A 96 25.42 9.14 1.79
CA LEU A 96 26.87 8.89 1.88
C LEU A 96 27.24 7.44 1.58
N TRP A 97 26.45 6.46 2.03
CA TRP A 97 26.66 5.05 1.69
C TRP A 97 26.52 4.81 0.19
N SER A 98 25.58 5.49 -0.46
CA SER A 98 25.40 5.42 -1.91
C SER A 98 26.64 5.93 -2.66
N ILE A 99 27.22 7.06 -2.22
CA ILE A 99 28.47 7.60 -2.77
C ILE A 99 29.62 6.59 -2.59
N ASN A 100 29.77 6.04 -1.39
CA ASN A 100 30.84 5.10 -1.09
C ASN A 100 30.76 3.82 -1.92
N LEU A 101 29.55 3.30 -2.14
CA LEU A 101 29.34 2.13 -3.01
C LEU A 101 29.67 2.43 -4.47
N VAL A 102 29.22 3.56 -5.01
CA VAL A 102 29.55 3.98 -6.38
C VAL A 102 31.06 4.09 -6.58
N LYS A 103 31.77 4.71 -5.62
CA LYS A 103 33.23 4.80 -5.62
C LYS A 103 33.92 3.45 -5.57
N TYR A 104 33.43 2.54 -4.72
CA TYR A 104 33.99 1.19 -4.58
C TYR A 104 33.93 0.40 -5.89
N PHE A 105 32.84 0.54 -6.66
CA PHE A 105 32.69 -0.11 -7.97
C PHE A 105 33.31 0.67 -9.14
N GLY A 106 33.96 1.82 -8.88
CA GLY A 106 34.61 2.62 -9.91
C GLY A 106 33.65 3.36 -10.85
N PHE A 107 32.41 3.57 -10.43
CA PHE A 107 31.42 4.35 -11.19
C PHE A 107 31.54 5.85 -10.88
N ASN A 108 30.99 6.69 -11.75
CA ASN A 108 31.01 8.14 -11.57
C ASN A 108 30.09 8.58 -10.40
N ASP A 109 30.68 9.14 -9.35
CA ASP A 109 29.99 9.67 -8.17
C ASP A 109 29.34 11.05 -8.40
N GLU A 110 29.54 11.67 -9.57
CA GLU A 110 28.82 12.88 -9.98
C GLU A 110 27.43 12.55 -10.56
N ASN A 111 27.16 11.28 -10.90
CA ASN A 111 25.87 10.89 -11.46
C ASN A 111 24.81 10.76 -10.36
N GLU A 112 24.14 11.88 -10.07
CA GLU A 112 23.07 11.96 -9.07
C GLU A 112 21.91 10.98 -9.31
N ILE A 113 21.59 10.65 -10.57
CA ILE A 113 20.51 9.70 -10.88
C ILE A 113 20.88 8.30 -10.37
N LEU A 114 22.13 7.88 -10.63
CA LEU A 114 22.67 6.62 -10.13
C LEU A 114 22.71 6.59 -8.59
N LEU A 115 23.21 7.66 -7.97
CA LEU A 115 23.25 7.79 -6.51
C LEU A 115 21.86 7.70 -5.89
N SER A 116 20.87 8.35 -6.50
CA SER A 116 19.49 8.33 -6.02
C SER A 116 18.85 6.96 -6.15
N GLY A 117 19.10 6.24 -7.25
CA GLY A 117 18.63 4.87 -7.44
C GLY A 117 19.22 3.91 -6.40
N ILE A 118 20.52 4.03 -6.11
CA ILE A 118 21.19 3.24 -5.07
C ILE A 118 20.68 3.61 -3.68
N CYS A 119 20.51 4.91 -3.40
CA CYS A 119 19.98 5.39 -2.13
C CYS A 119 18.56 4.86 -1.88
N MET A 120 17.71 4.87 -2.90
CA MET A 120 16.35 4.29 -2.83
C MET A 120 16.41 2.78 -2.57
N PHE A 121 17.28 2.06 -3.26
CA PHE A 121 17.48 0.62 -3.06
C PHE A 121 17.90 0.31 -1.61
N ILE A 122 18.89 1.04 -1.07
CA ILE A 122 19.35 0.88 0.32
C ILE A 122 18.22 1.18 1.30
N LEU A 123 17.55 2.33 1.14
CA LEU A 123 16.47 2.77 2.03
C LEU A 123 15.34 1.75 2.08
N SER A 124 14.85 1.31 0.92
CA SER A 124 13.77 0.32 0.82
C SER A 124 14.18 -1.05 1.38
N THR A 125 15.42 -1.49 1.14
CA THR A 125 15.95 -2.74 1.71
C THR A 125 16.00 -2.70 3.23
N ILE A 126 16.53 -1.61 3.81
CA ILE A 126 16.59 -1.44 5.27
C ILE A 126 15.18 -1.40 5.87
N ASN A 127 14.27 -0.68 5.21
CA ASN A 127 12.87 -0.62 5.64
C ASN A 127 12.22 -2.02 5.66
N ASP A 128 12.39 -2.81 4.60
CA ASP A 128 11.85 -4.17 4.56
C ASP A 128 12.45 -5.07 5.64
N ILE A 129 13.74 -4.95 5.95
CA ILE A 129 14.40 -5.70 7.03
C ILE A 129 13.83 -5.31 8.40
N ILE A 130 13.66 -4.01 8.67
CA ILE A 130 13.14 -3.49 9.94
C ILE A 130 11.72 -3.99 10.20
N PHE A 131 10.86 -4.02 9.18
CA PHE A 131 9.46 -4.39 9.32
C PHE A 131 9.16 -5.88 9.03
N LEU A 132 10.14 -6.66 8.55
CA LEU A 132 9.96 -8.09 8.32
C LEU A 132 9.52 -8.87 9.57
N PRO A 133 10.07 -8.65 10.78
CA PRO A 133 9.63 -9.34 11.99
C PRO A 133 8.14 -9.14 12.29
N PHE A 134 7.58 -7.95 12.00
CA PHE A 134 6.16 -7.65 12.17
C PHE A 134 5.30 -8.42 11.16
N LYS A 135 5.71 -8.46 9.88
CA LYS A 135 5.05 -9.28 8.86
C LYS A 135 5.04 -10.77 9.24
N VAL A 136 6.15 -11.28 9.77
CA VAL A 136 6.27 -12.67 10.24
C VAL A 136 5.36 -12.92 11.45
N TYR A 137 5.40 -12.04 12.45
CA TYR A 137 4.56 -12.19 13.65
C TYR A 137 3.07 -12.14 13.31
N PHE A 138 2.64 -11.17 12.49
CA PHE A 138 1.26 -11.06 12.07
C PHE A 138 0.80 -12.34 11.35
N THR A 139 1.58 -12.85 10.42
CA THR A 139 1.20 -14.02 9.60
C THR A 139 1.21 -15.32 10.42
N PHE A 140 2.29 -15.59 11.15
CA PHE A 140 2.50 -16.89 11.80
C PHE A 140 2.07 -16.96 13.26
N VAL A 141 1.71 -15.82 13.88
CA VAL A 141 1.19 -15.78 15.25
C VAL A 141 -0.26 -15.29 15.25
N VAL A 142 -0.52 -14.09 14.74
CA VAL A 142 -1.88 -13.51 14.79
C VAL A 142 -2.82 -14.26 13.84
N GLU A 143 -2.57 -14.25 12.53
CA GLU A 143 -3.43 -14.93 11.55
C GLU A 143 -3.47 -16.45 11.76
N GLN A 144 -2.37 -17.06 12.20
CA GLN A 144 -2.30 -18.48 12.50
C GLN A 144 -3.19 -18.87 13.70
N ALA A 145 -3.22 -18.07 14.78
CA ALA A 145 -4.02 -18.35 15.97
C ALA A 145 -5.52 -18.46 15.67
N TYR A 146 -5.99 -17.75 14.64
CA TYR A 146 -7.39 -17.74 14.23
C TYR A 146 -7.70 -18.67 13.04
N GLY A 147 -6.67 -19.33 12.50
CA GLY A 147 -6.77 -20.28 11.39
C GLY A 147 -6.85 -19.62 10.01
N PHE A 148 -6.55 -18.32 9.91
CA PHE A 148 -6.55 -17.59 8.66
C PHE A 148 -5.33 -17.88 7.81
N ASN A 149 -4.14 -17.98 8.42
CA ASN A 149 -2.91 -18.27 7.68
C ASN A 149 -2.93 -19.70 7.12
N LYS A 150 -2.66 -19.83 5.82
CA LYS A 150 -2.46 -21.10 5.12
C LYS A 150 -1.06 -21.20 4.48
N GLU A 151 -0.24 -20.15 4.60
CA GLU A 151 1.11 -20.11 4.03
C GLU A 151 2.09 -20.95 4.87
N THR A 152 3.07 -21.54 4.19
CA THR A 152 4.23 -22.16 4.84
C THR A 152 5.38 -21.13 4.95
N PRO A 153 6.30 -21.26 5.93
CA PRO A 153 7.43 -20.33 6.07
C PRO A 153 8.29 -20.21 4.80
N LEU A 154 8.49 -21.32 4.07
CA LEU A 154 9.23 -21.31 2.81
C LEU A 154 8.49 -20.57 1.70
N PHE A 155 7.17 -20.75 1.62
CA PHE A 155 6.34 -20.01 0.66
C PHE A 155 6.37 -18.51 0.97
N PHE A 156 6.17 -18.14 2.24
CA PHE A 156 6.23 -16.75 2.69
C PHE A 156 7.57 -16.09 2.35
N ALA A 157 8.70 -16.74 2.66
CA ALA A 157 10.02 -16.18 2.39
C ALA A 157 10.27 -15.96 0.88
N LYS A 158 9.90 -16.95 0.04
CA LYS A 158 9.99 -16.82 -1.42
C LYS A 158 9.10 -15.71 -1.94
N ASP A 159 7.89 -15.59 -1.41
CA ASP A 159 6.93 -14.57 -1.80
C ASP A 159 7.40 -13.16 -1.42
N GLN A 160 7.92 -12.96 -0.21
CA GLN A 160 8.51 -11.68 0.21
C GLN A 160 9.70 -11.29 -0.67
N LEU A 161 10.59 -12.24 -0.98
CA LEU A 161 11.73 -11.98 -1.86
C LEU A 161 11.27 -11.61 -3.28
N LEU A 162 10.29 -12.32 -3.82
CA LEU A 162 9.75 -12.03 -5.15
C LEU A 162 9.06 -10.65 -5.18
N LYS A 163 8.29 -10.31 -4.15
CA LYS A 163 7.69 -8.98 -3.98
C LYS A 163 8.75 -7.89 -3.95
N PHE A 164 9.82 -8.08 -3.18
CA PHE A 164 10.95 -7.16 -3.11
C PHE A 164 11.59 -6.97 -4.50
N ILE A 165 11.93 -8.05 -5.20
CA ILE A 165 12.56 -7.98 -6.53
C ILE A 165 11.67 -7.23 -7.53
N VAL A 166 10.38 -7.59 -7.62
CA VAL A 166 9.43 -6.93 -8.52
C VAL A 166 9.27 -5.45 -8.17
N HIS A 167 9.22 -5.11 -6.88
CA HIS A 167 9.17 -3.72 -6.43
C HIS A 167 10.41 -2.93 -6.89
N GLN A 168 11.61 -3.46 -6.68
CA GLN A 168 12.86 -2.79 -7.08
C GLN A 168 12.93 -2.58 -8.59
N ILE A 169 12.57 -3.59 -9.39
CA ILE A 169 12.59 -3.53 -10.86
C ILE A 169 11.66 -2.44 -11.40
N ILE A 170 10.55 -2.16 -10.71
CA ILE A 170 9.58 -1.15 -11.15
C ILE A 170 9.94 0.23 -10.60
N VAL A 171 10.18 0.33 -9.30
CA VAL A 171 10.26 1.62 -8.59
C VAL A 171 11.59 2.32 -8.81
N VAL A 172 12.71 1.60 -8.85
CA VAL A 172 14.03 2.23 -9.06
C VAL A 172 14.13 2.87 -10.45
N PRO A 173 13.80 2.20 -11.56
CA PRO A 173 13.81 2.84 -12.88
C PRO A 173 12.80 3.99 -13.00
N LEU A 174 11.62 3.84 -12.39
CA LEU A 174 10.63 4.91 -12.35
C LEU A 174 11.18 6.15 -11.64
N LEU A 175 11.84 5.98 -10.49
CA LEU A 175 12.50 7.06 -9.76
C LEU A 175 13.61 7.71 -10.59
N CYS A 176 14.46 6.91 -11.25
CA CYS A 176 15.50 7.43 -12.12
C CYS A 176 14.92 8.30 -13.25
N ALA A 177 13.81 7.87 -13.86
CA ALA A 177 13.10 8.65 -14.87
C ALA A 177 12.50 9.94 -14.30
N VAL A 178 11.90 9.89 -13.10
CA VAL A 178 11.39 11.07 -12.40
C VAL A 178 12.50 12.10 -12.17
N ILE A 179 13.65 11.68 -11.64
CA ILE A 179 14.78 12.58 -11.38
C ILE A 179 15.32 13.15 -12.68
N TRP A 180 15.43 12.33 -13.72
CA TRP A 180 15.86 12.79 -15.04
C TRP A 180 14.92 13.88 -15.61
N ILE A 181 13.60 13.71 -15.49
CA ILE A 181 12.61 14.70 -15.92
C ILE A 181 12.73 15.99 -15.11
N ILE A 182 12.89 15.89 -13.78
CA ILE A 182 13.03 17.07 -12.92
C ILE A 182 14.28 17.87 -13.32
N LYS A 183 15.41 17.19 -13.53
CA LYS A 183 16.69 17.85 -13.89
C LYS A 183 16.69 18.40 -15.31
N SER A 184 15.96 17.78 -16.25
CA SER A 184 15.98 18.16 -17.67
C SER A 184 14.80 19.05 -18.10
N GLY A 185 13.75 19.12 -17.29
CA GLY A 185 12.44 19.67 -17.68
C GLY A 185 12.30 21.19 -17.64
N GLY A 186 13.30 21.93 -17.15
CA GLY A 186 13.27 23.40 -17.09
C GLY A 186 12.10 23.97 -16.26
N GLU A 187 11.58 25.13 -16.66
CA GLU A 187 10.51 25.85 -15.91
C GLU A 187 9.18 25.08 -15.84
N TYR A 188 8.88 24.23 -16.83
CA TYR A 188 7.65 23.44 -16.90
C TYR A 188 7.85 21.98 -16.46
N CYS A 189 8.95 21.67 -15.74
CA CYS A 189 9.28 20.31 -15.30
C CYS A 189 8.14 19.63 -14.55
N PHE A 190 7.36 20.38 -13.78
CA PHE A 190 6.21 19.90 -13.02
C PHE A 190 5.09 19.34 -13.92
N LEU A 191 4.84 19.93 -15.10
CA LEU A 191 3.86 19.42 -16.05
C LEU A 191 4.34 18.13 -16.72
N TYR A 192 5.62 18.10 -17.14
CA TYR A 192 6.22 16.90 -17.74
C TYR A 192 6.24 15.74 -16.76
N LEU A 193 6.59 16.01 -15.49
CA LEU A 193 6.56 15.02 -14.42
C LEU A 193 5.15 14.49 -14.18
N TRP A 194 4.15 15.38 -14.12
CA TRP A 194 2.76 14.99 -13.91
C TRP A 194 2.23 14.12 -15.06
N ILE A 195 2.47 14.51 -16.32
CA ILE A 195 2.07 13.71 -17.49
C ILE A 195 2.76 12.35 -17.48
N PHE A 196 4.06 12.31 -17.20
CA PHE A 196 4.82 11.06 -17.09
C PHE A 196 4.24 10.13 -16.03
N LEU A 197 3.94 10.65 -14.83
CA LEU A 197 3.38 9.85 -13.74
C LEU A 197 1.94 9.39 -14.02
N ILE A 198 1.12 10.18 -14.72
CA ILE A 198 -0.19 9.73 -15.22
C ILE A 198 -0.02 8.54 -16.17
N VAL A 199 0.87 8.68 -17.16
CA VAL A 199 1.11 7.63 -18.15
C VAL A 199 1.65 6.36 -17.47
N ALA A 200 2.60 6.50 -16.55
CA ALA A 200 3.13 5.39 -15.76
C ALA A 200 2.04 4.71 -14.92
N ALA A 201 1.16 5.48 -14.26
CA ALA A 201 0.06 4.95 -13.47
C ALA A 201 -0.95 4.18 -14.34
N LEU A 202 -1.35 4.75 -15.49
CA LEU A 202 -2.25 4.07 -16.44
C LEU A 202 -1.61 2.81 -17.01
N PHE A 203 -0.33 2.86 -17.34
CA PHE A 203 0.44 1.71 -17.81
C PHE A 203 0.48 0.60 -16.76
N LEU A 204 0.78 0.93 -15.50
CA LEU A 204 0.75 -0.03 -14.40
C LEU A 204 -0.65 -0.58 -14.13
N MET A 205 -1.71 0.23 -14.26
CA MET A 205 -3.10 -0.27 -14.16
C MET A 205 -3.44 -1.34 -15.21
N ILE A 206 -2.82 -1.27 -16.38
CA ILE A 206 -3.01 -2.25 -17.46
C ILE A 206 -2.11 -3.48 -17.23
N ILE A 207 -0.84 -3.28 -16.89
CA ILE A 207 0.13 -4.37 -16.75
C ILE A 207 -0.07 -5.18 -15.47
N TYR A 208 -0.47 -4.53 -14.38
CA TYR A 208 -0.57 -5.16 -13.08
C TYR A 208 -1.41 -6.46 -13.11
N PRO A 209 -2.67 -6.45 -13.57
CA PRO A 209 -3.48 -7.66 -13.55
C PRO A 209 -3.06 -8.72 -14.57
N GLU A 210 -2.41 -8.35 -15.68
CA GLU A 210 -2.04 -9.30 -16.75
C GLU A 210 -0.68 -9.97 -16.53
N VAL A 211 0.26 -9.24 -15.92
CA VAL A 211 1.67 -9.66 -15.82
C VAL A 211 2.11 -9.77 -14.37
N ILE A 212 1.82 -8.76 -13.55
CA ILE A 212 2.35 -8.71 -12.18
C ILE A 212 1.57 -9.64 -11.25
N ALA A 213 0.25 -9.54 -11.20
CA ALA A 213 -0.58 -10.35 -10.32
C ALA A 213 -0.44 -11.87 -10.61
N PRO A 214 -0.37 -12.34 -11.87
CA PRO A 214 -0.16 -13.76 -12.17
C PRO A 214 1.22 -14.32 -11.78
N ILE A 215 2.21 -13.47 -11.51
CA ILE A 215 3.51 -13.91 -10.94
C ILE A 215 3.32 -14.39 -9.49
N PHE A 216 2.38 -13.81 -8.75
CA PHE A 216 2.15 -14.09 -7.34
C PHE A 216 1.06 -15.14 -7.10
N ASP A 217 0.02 -15.14 -7.94
CA ASP A 217 -1.17 -15.96 -7.73
C ASP A 217 -1.62 -16.65 -9.02
N LYS A 218 -2.24 -17.82 -8.88
CA LYS A 218 -2.74 -18.58 -10.02
C LYS A 218 -4.16 -18.13 -10.36
N TYR A 219 -4.31 -17.60 -11.58
CA TYR A 219 -5.60 -17.22 -12.16
C TYR A 219 -6.08 -18.30 -13.12
N THR A 220 -7.30 -18.79 -12.93
CA THR A 220 -7.94 -19.77 -13.81
C THR A 220 -9.29 -19.25 -14.28
N PRO A 221 -9.67 -19.40 -15.56
CA PRO A 221 -11.00 -19.03 -16.02
C PRO A 221 -12.08 -19.76 -15.23
N LEU A 222 -13.18 -19.06 -14.89
CA LEU A 222 -14.33 -19.68 -14.24
C LEU A 222 -14.92 -20.77 -15.17
N PRO A 223 -15.03 -22.03 -14.71
CA PRO A 223 -15.67 -23.09 -15.47
C PRO A 223 -17.10 -22.75 -15.90
N ASN A 224 -17.59 -23.41 -16.96
CA ASN A 224 -18.98 -23.27 -17.36
C ASN A 224 -19.89 -23.92 -16.29
N GLY A 225 -20.93 -23.20 -15.88
CA GLY A 225 -21.87 -23.62 -14.84
C GLY A 225 -22.95 -22.56 -14.56
N ASP A 226 -23.80 -22.83 -13.57
CA ASP A 226 -24.90 -21.93 -13.15
C ASP A 226 -24.37 -20.54 -12.77
N LEU A 227 -23.33 -20.51 -11.91
CA LEU A 227 -22.71 -19.27 -11.44
C LEU A 227 -22.23 -18.39 -12.61
N LYS A 228 -21.48 -18.95 -13.55
CA LYS A 228 -20.96 -18.21 -14.71
C LYS A 228 -22.11 -17.61 -15.53
N THR A 229 -23.13 -18.42 -15.82
CA THR A 229 -24.28 -18.02 -16.64
C THR A 229 -25.05 -16.87 -15.99
N LYS A 230 -25.28 -16.94 -14.66
CA LYS A 230 -25.96 -15.87 -13.93
C LYS A 230 -25.11 -14.59 -13.83
N ILE A 231 -23.79 -14.71 -13.69
CA ILE A 231 -22.89 -13.54 -13.72
C ILE A 231 -22.94 -12.85 -15.08
N GLU A 232 -22.90 -13.62 -16.17
CA GLU A 232 -23.00 -13.10 -17.54
C GLU A 232 -24.35 -12.40 -17.76
N ALA A 233 -25.45 -12.98 -17.28
CA ALA A 233 -26.78 -12.37 -17.33
C ALA A 233 -26.85 -11.06 -16.52
N LEU A 234 -26.29 -11.03 -15.31
CA LEU A 234 -26.23 -9.83 -14.48
C LEU A 234 -25.41 -8.72 -15.16
N ALA A 235 -24.24 -9.06 -15.69
CA ALA A 235 -23.40 -8.11 -16.41
C ALA A 235 -24.10 -7.55 -17.66
N ALA A 236 -24.77 -8.42 -18.43
CA ALA A 236 -25.56 -8.02 -19.60
C ALA A 236 -26.72 -7.09 -19.21
N SER A 237 -27.40 -7.33 -18.09
CA SER A 237 -28.55 -6.52 -17.65
C SER A 237 -28.21 -5.04 -17.44
N ILE A 238 -26.94 -4.72 -17.14
CA ILE A 238 -26.45 -3.35 -16.94
C ILE A 238 -25.52 -2.86 -18.06
N ASN A 239 -25.42 -3.60 -19.17
CA ASN A 239 -24.50 -3.36 -20.27
C ASN A 239 -23.02 -3.26 -19.84
N TYR A 240 -22.62 -4.05 -18.84
CA TYR A 240 -21.22 -4.17 -18.45
C TYR A 240 -20.46 -4.95 -19.54
N PRO A 241 -19.37 -4.39 -20.11
CA PRO A 241 -18.59 -5.04 -21.16
C PRO A 241 -17.70 -6.14 -20.56
N LEU A 242 -18.33 -7.21 -20.08
CA LEU A 242 -17.67 -8.37 -19.50
C LEU A 242 -16.86 -9.10 -20.57
N TYR A 243 -15.57 -9.26 -20.34
CA TYR A 243 -14.66 -9.98 -21.22
C TYR A 243 -14.36 -11.39 -20.70
N LYS A 244 -13.93 -11.51 -19.43
CA LYS A 244 -13.60 -12.80 -18.81
C LYS A 244 -13.91 -12.79 -17.31
N ILE A 245 -14.21 -13.97 -16.77
CA ILE A 245 -14.34 -14.21 -15.33
C ILE A 245 -13.23 -15.18 -14.92
N PHE A 246 -12.49 -14.84 -13.86
CA PHE A 246 -11.44 -15.69 -13.30
C PHE A 246 -11.72 -16.03 -11.84
N ILE A 247 -11.22 -17.19 -11.44
CA ILE A 247 -11.00 -17.55 -10.04
C ILE A 247 -9.51 -17.46 -9.74
N VAL A 248 -9.16 -16.83 -8.62
CA VAL A 248 -7.79 -16.78 -8.09
C VAL A 248 -7.65 -17.71 -6.88
N GLU A 249 -6.56 -18.48 -6.85
CA GLU A 249 -6.26 -19.45 -5.79
C GLU A 249 -5.68 -18.76 -4.53
N ASN A 250 -6.51 -17.98 -3.83
CA ASN A 250 -6.09 -17.28 -2.61
C ASN A 250 -6.02 -18.22 -1.39
N SER A 251 -6.69 -19.37 -1.43
CA SER A 251 -6.66 -20.39 -0.36
C SER A 251 -5.26 -20.89 0.01
N LYS A 252 -4.28 -20.75 -0.88
CA LYS A 252 -2.86 -21.00 -0.59
C LYS A 252 -2.26 -20.03 0.41
N ARG A 253 -2.81 -18.82 0.48
CA ARG A 253 -2.34 -17.72 1.32
C ARG A 253 -3.16 -17.61 2.59
N SER A 254 -4.45 -17.46 2.41
CA SER A 254 -5.37 -17.15 3.50
C SER A 254 -6.77 -17.67 3.21
N SER A 255 -7.54 -17.87 4.27
CA SER A 255 -8.99 -18.13 4.16
C SER A 255 -9.84 -16.87 4.02
N HIS A 256 -9.25 -15.66 3.94
CA HIS A 256 -9.97 -14.43 3.61
C HIS A 256 -10.60 -14.50 2.22
N SER A 257 -11.80 -13.93 2.08
CA SER A 257 -12.60 -13.94 0.86
C SER A 257 -12.70 -12.54 0.26
N ASN A 258 -12.63 -12.45 -1.06
CA ASN A 258 -12.78 -11.19 -1.78
C ASN A 258 -13.27 -11.42 -3.22
N ALA A 259 -13.83 -10.37 -3.82
CA ALA A 259 -14.12 -10.28 -5.24
C ALA A 259 -13.77 -8.87 -5.71
N TYR A 260 -13.26 -8.74 -6.93
CA TYR A 260 -12.95 -7.43 -7.48
C TYR A 260 -13.09 -7.37 -8.99
N LEU A 261 -13.29 -6.15 -9.48
CA LEU A 261 -13.40 -5.83 -10.89
C LEU A 261 -12.17 -5.07 -11.34
N TYR A 262 -11.67 -5.40 -12.54
CA TYR A 262 -10.63 -4.59 -13.16
C TYR A 262 -10.76 -4.59 -14.68
N GLY A 263 -9.95 -3.78 -15.33
CA GLY A 263 -9.83 -3.76 -16.78
C GLY A 263 -10.26 -2.43 -17.39
N PHE A 264 -9.58 -2.11 -18.48
CA PHE A 264 -9.71 -0.84 -19.16
C PHE A 264 -10.73 -0.94 -20.31
N TYR A 265 -11.59 0.08 -20.41
CA TYR A 265 -12.58 0.22 -21.48
C TYR A 265 -13.42 -1.05 -21.73
N LYS A 266 -13.22 -1.74 -22.86
CA LYS A 266 -13.99 -2.93 -23.30
C LYS A 266 -13.48 -4.26 -22.76
N HIS A 267 -12.31 -4.29 -22.10
CA HIS A 267 -11.70 -5.53 -21.61
C HIS A 267 -11.87 -5.67 -20.10
N LYS A 268 -13.11 -5.61 -19.61
CA LYS A 268 -13.37 -5.69 -18.18
C LYS A 268 -13.48 -7.13 -17.71
N ARG A 269 -12.89 -7.41 -16.56
CA ARG A 269 -12.78 -8.74 -15.99
C ARG A 269 -13.33 -8.74 -14.57
N ILE A 270 -13.83 -9.90 -14.18
CA ILE A 270 -14.29 -10.19 -12.82
C ILE A 270 -13.33 -11.22 -12.24
N VAL A 271 -12.84 -10.99 -11.03
CA VAL A 271 -12.05 -11.98 -10.29
C VAL A 271 -12.72 -12.30 -8.98
N LEU A 272 -12.90 -13.60 -8.74
CA LEU A 272 -13.44 -14.17 -7.53
C LEU A 272 -12.33 -14.92 -6.80
N TYR A 273 -12.22 -14.76 -5.49
CA TYR A 273 -11.37 -15.63 -4.70
C TYR A 273 -12.01 -17.02 -4.62
N ASP A 274 -11.20 -18.07 -4.70
CA ASP A 274 -11.66 -19.44 -4.47
C ASP A 274 -12.28 -19.65 -3.08
N THR A 275 -11.82 -18.88 -2.09
CA THR A 275 -12.38 -18.85 -0.73
C THR A 275 -13.78 -18.23 -0.64
N LEU A 276 -14.16 -17.38 -1.60
CA LEU A 276 -15.47 -16.73 -1.62
C LEU A 276 -16.57 -17.66 -2.14
N VAL A 277 -16.26 -18.54 -3.09
CA VAL A 277 -17.27 -19.35 -3.76
C VAL A 277 -17.30 -20.75 -3.15
N LYS A 278 -18.43 -21.13 -2.57
CA LYS A 278 -18.60 -22.40 -1.84
C LYS A 278 -18.16 -23.64 -2.64
N GLU A 279 -18.44 -23.67 -3.94
CA GLU A 279 -18.06 -24.76 -4.85
C GLU A 279 -16.55 -24.91 -5.07
N TYR A 280 -15.80 -23.81 -4.92
CA TYR A 280 -14.36 -23.75 -5.17
C TYR A 280 -13.55 -23.68 -3.88
N PHE A 281 -14.21 -23.61 -2.73
CA PHE A 281 -13.57 -23.62 -1.44
C PHE A 281 -12.82 -24.94 -1.24
N LYS A 282 -11.50 -24.85 -1.10
CA LYS A 282 -10.64 -26.00 -0.77
C LYS A 282 -10.44 -26.02 0.74
N PRO A 283 -11.15 -26.88 1.49
CA PRO A 283 -10.92 -27.00 2.93
C PRO A 283 -9.49 -27.47 3.19
N ALA A 284 -8.87 -26.93 4.24
CA ALA A 284 -7.66 -27.52 4.78
C ALA A 284 -7.96 -28.94 5.29
N LYS A 285 -6.94 -29.82 5.34
CA LYS A 285 -7.12 -31.23 5.74
C LYS A 285 -7.83 -31.43 7.09
N ASP A 286 -7.85 -30.40 7.94
CA ASP A 286 -8.43 -30.41 9.28
C ASP A 286 -9.66 -29.48 9.44
N GLU A 287 -10.19 -28.88 8.35
CA GLU A 287 -11.41 -28.05 8.39
C GLU A 287 -12.61 -28.82 7.85
N ALA A 288 -13.59 -29.12 8.72
CA ALA A 288 -14.80 -29.88 8.37
C ALA A 288 -15.88 -29.04 7.67
N ASP A 289 -15.87 -27.71 7.84
CA ASP A 289 -16.91 -26.82 7.33
C ASP A 289 -16.55 -26.23 5.97
N VAL A 290 -17.42 -26.44 4.96
CA VAL A 290 -17.33 -25.75 3.68
C VAL A 290 -17.74 -24.30 3.87
N LYS A 291 -16.77 -23.38 3.69
CA LYS A 291 -16.99 -21.93 3.77
C LYS A 291 -17.26 -21.34 2.39
N GLY A 292 -17.74 -20.11 2.36
CA GLY A 292 -18.04 -19.36 1.13
C GLY A 292 -19.53 -19.16 0.90
N CYS A 293 -19.81 -18.32 -0.10
CA CYS A 293 -21.13 -17.89 -0.51
C CYS A 293 -21.71 -18.83 -1.58
N ASN A 294 -23.03 -19.02 -1.54
CA ASN A 294 -23.80 -19.65 -2.60
C ASN A 294 -23.91 -18.71 -3.81
N THR A 295 -24.36 -19.23 -4.96
CA THR A 295 -24.45 -18.47 -6.21
C THR A 295 -25.18 -17.13 -6.06
N ASP A 296 -26.35 -17.10 -5.43
CA ASP A 296 -27.15 -15.87 -5.31
C ASP A 296 -26.49 -14.83 -4.38
N GLU A 297 -25.75 -15.28 -3.36
CA GLU A 297 -24.98 -14.42 -2.47
C GLU A 297 -23.76 -13.83 -3.20
N VAL A 298 -23.06 -14.63 -4.01
CA VAL A 298 -21.96 -14.15 -4.88
C VAL A 298 -22.49 -13.11 -5.88
N LEU A 299 -23.68 -13.32 -6.44
CA LEU A 299 -24.32 -12.35 -7.34
C LEU A 299 -24.67 -11.04 -6.62
N ALA A 300 -25.12 -11.09 -5.37
CA ALA A 300 -25.36 -9.89 -4.58
C ALA A 300 -24.07 -9.09 -4.33
N ILE A 301 -22.96 -9.77 -4.03
CA ILE A 301 -21.63 -9.14 -3.89
C ILE A 301 -21.19 -8.53 -5.23
N LEU A 302 -21.36 -9.26 -6.33
CA LEU A 302 -21.03 -8.72 -7.66
C LEU A 302 -21.93 -7.55 -8.06
N ALA A 303 -23.19 -7.53 -7.65
CA ALA A 303 -24.06 -6.38 -7.87
C ALA A 303 -23.53 -5.14 -7.13
N HIS A 304 -23.00 -5.28 -5.91
CA HIS A 304 -22.32 -4.21 -5.19
C HIS A 304 -21.09 -3.70 -5.96
N GLU A 305 -20.19 -4.61 -6.36
CA GLU A 305 -18.99 -4.28 -7.14
C GLU A 305 -19.33 -3.59 -8.48
N LEU A 306 -20.33 -4.11 -9.19
CA LEU A 306 -20.81 -3.50 -10.44
C LEU A 306 -21.48 -2.15 -10.20
N GLY A 307 -22.01 -1.90 -9.00
CA GLY A 307 -22.44 -0.58 -8.54
C GLY A 307 -21.30 0.43 -8.53
N HIS A 308 -20.10 0.05 -8.03
CA HIS A 308 -18.92 0.91 -8.08
C HIS A 308 -18.53 1.27 -9.51
N TRP A 309 -18.66 0.32 -10.44
CA TRP A 309 -18.45 0.59 -11.86
C TRP A 309 -19.52 1.53 -12.43
N LYS A 310 -20.81 1.26 -12.16
CA LYS A 310 -21.94 2.05 -12.68
C LYS A 310 -21.86 3.51 -12.26
N HIS A 311 -21.46 3.78 -11.02
CA HIS A 311 -21.31 5.13 -10.49
C HIS A 311 -19.91 5.74 -10.73
N SER A 312 -19.06 5.07 -11.50
CA SER A 312 -17.71 5.51 -11.87
C SER A 312 -16.83 5.86 -10.67
N HIS A 313 -16.96 5.11 -9.57
CA HIS A 313 -16.18 5.36 -8.35
C HIS A 313 -14.68 5.26 -8.60
N ALA A 314 -14.23 4.28 -9.40
CA ALA A 314 -12.82 4.15 -9.77
C ALA A 314 -12.29 5.37 -10.55
N LEU A 315 -13.07 5.91 -11.50
CA LEU A 315 -12.67 7.10 -12.26
C LEU A 315 -12.62 8.35 -11.39
N LYS A 316 -13.62 8.54 -10.52
CA LYS A 316 -13.62 9.64 -9.54
C LYS A 316 -12.40 9.57 -8.63
N GLY A 317 -12.12 8.39 -8.06
CA GLY A 317 -10.94 8.14 -7.24
C GLY A 317 -9.64 8.43 -7.99
N PHE A 318 -9.54 8.00 -9.25
CA PHE A 318 -8.38 8.29 -10.10
C PHE A 318 -8.20 9.81 -10.31
N ILE A 319 -9.26 10.54 -10.67
CA ILE A 319 -9.21 12.00 -10.88
C ILE A 319 -8.79 12.72 -9.58
N PHE A 320 -9.39 12.39 -8.44
CA PHE A 320 -8.98 12.96 -7.15
C PHE A 320 -7.51 12.66 -6.83
N GLY A 321 -7.06 11.43 -7.09
CA GLY A 321 -5.66 11.04 -6.95
C GLY A 321 -4.73 11.86 -7.86
N GLN A 322 -5.13 12.14 -9.10
CA GLN A 322 -4.32 12.97 -10.02
C GLN A 322 -4.26 14.44 -9.62
N LEU A 323 -5.36 15.00 -9.10
CA LEU A 323 -5.38 16.36 -8.56
C LEU A 323 -4.50 16.48 -7.32
N HIS A 324 -4.58 15.48 -6.44
CA HIS A 324 -3.73 15.38 -5.26
C HIS A 324 -2.25 15.25 -5.63
N LEU A 325 -1.92 14.39 -6.61
CA LEU A 325 -0.56 14.25 -7.12
C LEU A 325 -0.04 15.57 -7.73
N LEU A 326 -0.87 16.26 -8.53
CA LEU A 326 -0.50 17.55 -9.10
C LEU A 326 -0.20 18.59 -8.02
N MET A 327 -0.99 18.63 -6.95
CA MET A 327 -0.75 19.51 -5.80
C MET A 327 0.60 19.22 -5.14
N ASN A 328 0.92 17.95 -4.90
CA ASN A 328 2.22 17.54 -4.33
C ASN A 328 3.39 17.89 -5.25
N ILE A 329 3.26 17.67 -6.55
CA ILE A 329 4.28 18.04 -7.54
C ILE A 329 4.49 19.56 -7.55
N PHE A 330 3.41 20.35 -7.46
CA PHE A 330 3.49 21.80 -7.41
C PHE A 330 4.19 22.28 -6.12
N LEU A 331 3.84 21.70 -4.97
CA LEU A 331 4.53 21.97 -3.70
C LEU A 331 6.02 21.64 -3.79
N TYR A 332 6.36 20.48 -4.35
CA TYR A 332 7.74 20.08 -4.60
C TYR A 332 8.48 21.07 -5.52
N ALA A 333 7.88 21.46 -6.64
CA ALA A 333 8.49 22.42 -7.56
C ALA A 333 8.77 23.79 -6.92
N LYS A 334 7.98 24.19 -5.90
CA LYS A 334 8.22 25.40 -5.12
C LYS A 334 9.32 25.24 -4.07
N LEU A 335 9.48 24.05 -3.49
CA LEU A 335 10.36 23.80 -2.35
C LEU A 335 11.72 23.19 -2.74
N ILE A 336 11.87 22.65 -3.96
CA ILE A 336 13.10 21.97 -4.41
C ILE A 336 14.38 22.81 -4.27
N ASN A 337 14.30 24.13 -4.42
CA ASN A 337 15.46 25.03 -4.31
C ASN A 337 15.58 25.69 -2.93
N TYR A 338 14.68 25.36 -1.99
CA TYR A 338 14.61 26.02 -0.69
C TYR A 338 15.60 25.36 0.28
N LYS A 339 16.82 25.92 0.38
CA LYS A 339 17.95 25.32 1.13
C LYS A 339 17.63 24.85 2.56
N PRO A 340 16.86 25.59 3.38
CA PRO A 340 16.65 25.23 4.78
C PRO A 340 16.09 23.81 4.99
N ILE A 341 15.27 23.30 4.06
CA ILE A 341 14.71 21.94 4.20
C ILE A 341 15.79 20.86 4.02
N TYR A 342 16.83 21.12 3.23
CA TYR A 342 17.94 20.19 3.03
C TYR A 342 18.91 20.24 4.21
N GLU A 343 19.21 21.45 4.68
CA GLU A 343 20.07 21.70 5.84
C GLU A 343 19.51 21.03 7.11
N ALA A 344 18.19 21.10 7.31
CA ALA A 344 17.50 20.43 8.42
C ALA A 344 17.69 18.90 8.44
N PHE A 345 18.01 18.29 7.28
CA PHE A 345 18.25 16.86 7.12
C PHE A 345 19.76 16.53 6.98
N GLY A 346 20.64 17.50 7.24
CA GLY A 346 22.09 17.33 7.22
C GLY A 346 22.76 17.56 5.85
N PHE A 347 22.03 18.05 4.87
CA PHE A 347 22.54 18.34 3.53
C PHE A 347 22.90 19.83 3.40
N MET A 348 24.12 20.19 3.80
CA MET A 348 24.59 21.58 3.84
C MET A 348 25.05 22.10 2.47
N ASP A 349 25.82 21.28 1.75
CA ASP A 349 26.51 21.72 0.53
C ASP A 349 25.83 21.27 -0.77
N ILE A 350 24.89 20.31 -0.67
CA ILE A 350 24.25 19.65 -1.80
C ILE A 350 22.73 19.59 -1.61
N GLN A 351 22.00 19.55 -2.73
CA GLN A 351 20.54 19.49 -2.72
C GLN A 351 20.05 18.34 -3.62
N PRO A 352 20.24 17.07 -3.21
CA PRO A 352 19.85 15.95 -4.06
C PRO A 352 18.35 15.96 -4.34
N THR A 353 17.99 15.86 -5.62
CA THR A 353 16.61 15.88 -6.14
C THR A 353 15.74 14.84 -5.42
N PHE A 354 16.28 13.63 -5.24
CA PHE A 354 15.60 12.52 -4.56
C PHE A 354 15.32 12.79 -3.08
N ILE A 355 16.29 13.37 -2.37
CA ILE A 355 16.12 13.72 -0.96
C ILE A 355 15.07 14.82 -0.81
N GLY A 356 15.08 15.81 -1.71
CA GLY A 356 14.03 16.82 -1.78
C GLY A 356 12.65 16.21 -2.00
N LEU A 357 12.54 15.22 -2.90
CA LEU A 357 11.28 14.50 -3.13
C LEU A 357 10.81 13.86 -1.83
N ILE A 358 11.66 13.08 -1.15
CA ILE A 358 11.32 12.45 0.14
C ILE A 358 10.84 13.50 1.14
N ILE A 359 11.62 14.57 1.36
CA ILE A 359 11.30 15.58 2.38
C ILE A 359 9.95 16.22 2.10
N VAL A 360 9.72 16.64 0.85
CA VAL A 360 8.48 17.32 0.50
C VAL A 360 7.28 16.36 0.52
N THR A 361 7.40 15.16 -0.08
CA THR A 361 6.24 14.28 -0.22
C THR A 361 5.92 13.52 1.07
N MET A 362 6.93 13.09 1.84
CA MET A 362 6.74 12.25 3.03
C MET A 362 6.58 13.05 4.31
N TYR A 363 7.12 14.27 4.40
CA TYR A 363 7.11 15.04 5.64
C TYR A 363 6.34 16.36 5.53
N ILE A 364 6.65 17.19 4.53
CA ILE A 364 6.01 18.51 4.42
C ILE A 364 4.56 18.38 3.93
N SER A 365 4.31 17.47 2.99
CA SER A 365 2.97 17.22 2.44
C SER A 365 2.19 16.18 3.26
N ASN A 366 2.76 15.65 4.35
CA ASN A 366 2.12 14.62 5.17
C ASN A 366 0.85 15.07 5.94
N PRO A 367 0.77 16.30 6.49
CA PRO A 367 -0.43 16.74 7.23
C PRO A 367 -1.75 16.70 6.42
N PRO A 368 -1.77 16.99 5.10
CA PRO A 368 -2.95 16.74 4.26
C PRO A 368 -3.10 15.30 3.75
N ASN A 369 -2.19 14.38 4.07
CA ASN A 369 -2.16 12.98 3.61
C ASN A 369 -2.60 11.95 4.67
N VAL A 370 -2.77 12.38 5.93
CA VAL A 370 -3.34 11.61 7.07
C VAL A 370 -4.80 11.99 7.24
#